data_AF-A0A661ZZF5-F1
#
_entry.id   AF-A0A661ZZF5-F1
#
_cell.length_a   1.000
_cell.length_b   1.000
_cell.length_c   1.000
_cell.angle_alpha   90.00
_cell.angle_beta   90.00
_cell.angle_gamma   90.00
#
_symmetry.space_group_name_H-M   'P 1'
#
loop_
_entity.id
_entity.type
_entity.pdbx_description
1 polymer ?
#
loop_
_entity_poly.entity_id
_entity_poly.type
_entity_poly.pdbx_seq_one_letter_code
_entity_poly.pdbx_strand_id
1 'polypeptide(L)'
;MYLEYQNKVQDYTNNADGMSDIIKQTKEREIADLETRITEFQQSAESTFGVKQQELYDPLITKAREAITAVAEANGFTYILDVSMGTVLYFDSGEDVLPLVKAKLGL
;
A
#
# COMPACT_ATOMS: atom_id res chain seq x y z
N MET A 1 12.38 -11.34 14.07
CA MET A 1 11.37 -11.01 15.10
C MET A 1 10.40 -12.17 15.33
N TYR A 2 9.60 -12.60 14.35
CA TYR A 2 8.64 -13.70 14.59
C TYR A 2 9.29 -15.04 14.99
N LEU A 3 10.34 -15.48 14.27
CA LEU A 3 11.09 -16.69 14.64
C LEU A 3 11.74 -16.59 16.03
N GLU A 4 12.24 -15.40 16.37
CA GLU A 4 12.83 -15.12 17.68
C GLU A 4 11.77 -15.19 18.80
N TYR A 5 10.56 -14.66 18.54
CA TYR A 5 9.42 -14.75 19.43
C TYR A 5 9.01 -16.20 19.67
N GLN A 6 8.84 -16.99 18.60
CA GLN A 6 8.53 -18.41 18.72
C GLN A 6 9.59 -19.16 19.55
N ASN A 7 10.88 -18.90 19.29
CA ASN A 7 11.97 -19.52 20.04
C ASN A 7 11.95 -19.13 21.52
N LYS A 8 11.70 -17.85 21.86
CA LYS A 8 11.61 -17.37 23.25
C LYS A 8 10.41 -17.96 23.98
N VAL A 9 9.25 -18.05 23.33
CA VAL A 9 8.04 -18.67 23.89
C VAL A 9 8.30 -20.16 24.14
N GLN A 10 8.86 -20.87 23.15
CA GLN A 10 9.16 -22.30 23.29
C GLN A 10 10.18 -22.58 24.41
N ASP A 11 11.24 -21.76 24.50
CA ASP A 11 12.23 -21.85 25.57
C ASP A 11 11.61 -21.60 26.95
N TYR A 12 10.76 -20.57 27.06
CA TYR A 12 10.02 -20.28 28.29
C TYR A 12 9.12 -21.46 28.69
N THR A 13 8.31 -21.97 27.77
CA THR A 13 7.41 -23.12 28.04
C THR A 13 8.16 -24.37 28.46
N ASN A 14 9.30 -24.67 27.83
CA ASN A 14 10.06 -25.89 28.13
C ASN A 14 10.83 -25.84 29.45
N ASN A 15 11.25 -24.64 29.87
CA ASN A 15 12.17 -24.48 31.00
C ASN A 15 11.54 -23.76 32.21
N ALA A 16 10.29 -23.30 32.11
CA ALA A 16 9.62 -22.50 33.15
C ALA A 16 9.70 -23.14 34.53
N ASP A 17 9.44 -24.45 34.66
CA ASP A 17 9.41 -25.14 35.95
C ASP A 17 10.76 -25.14 36.69
N GLY A 18 11.87 -25.00 35.96
CA GLY A 18 13.23 -24.91 36.51
C GLY A 18 13.72 -23.49 36.79
N MET A 19 12.95 -22.46 36.46
CA MET A 19 13.37 -21.06 36.59
C MET A 19 12.91 -20.44 37.92
N SER A 20 13.74 -19.53 38.45
CA SER A 20 13.31 -18.65 39.54
C SER A 20 12.29 -17.62 39.04
N ASP A 21 11.46 -17.10 39.95
CA ASP A 21 10.40 -16.15 39.62
C ASP A 21 10.91 -14.88 38.94
N ILE A 22 12.11 -14.42 39.32
CA ILE A 22 12.76 -13.24 38.71
C ILE A 22 13.11 -13.52 37.23
N ILE A 23 13.62 -14.72 36.93
CA ILE A 23 13.96 -15.12 35.56
C ILE A 23 12.69 -15.27 34.73
N LYS A 24 11.63 -15.86 35.31
CA LYS A 24 10.33 -15.98 34.65
C LYS A 24 9.77 -14.61 34.26
N GLN A 25 9.68 -13.70 35.23
CA GLN A 25 9.16 -12.35 35.00
C GLN A 25 9.97 -11.58 33.94
N THR A 26 11.29 -11.80 33.90
CA THR A 26 12.15 -11.17 32.88
C THR A 26 11.86 -11.71 31.49
N LYS A 27 11.76 -13.04 31.34
CA LYS A 27 11.44 -13.68 30.05
C LYS A 27 10.04 -13.34 29.57
N GLU A 28 9.04 -13.31 30.46
CA GLU A 28 7.68 -12.87 30.12
C GLU A 28 7.67 -11.44 29.59
N ARG A 29 8.42 -10.53 30.24
CA ARG A 29 8.55 -9.15 29.78
C ARG A 29 9.21 -9.07 28.41
N GLU A 30 10.27 -9.83 28.17
CA GLU A 30 10.93 -9.89 26.85
C GLU A 30 10.00 -10.41 25.75
N ILE A 31 9.22 -11.46 26.04
CA ILE A 31 8.24 -12.02 25.10
C ILE A 31 7.15 -10.99 24.77
N ALA A 32 6.62 -10.31 25.78
CA ALA A 32 5.60 -9.27 25.61
C ALA A 32 6.14 -8.04 24.84
N ASP A 33 7.37 -7.61 25.11
CA ASP A 33 8.03 -6.52 24.34
C ASP A 33 8.20 -6.93 22.88
N LEU A 34 8.64 -8.16 22.63
CA LEU A 34 8.84 -8.65 21.28
C LEU A 34 7.52 -8.78 20.50
N GLU A 35 6.44 -9.22 21.15
CA GLU A 35 5.09 -9.25 20.57
C GLU A 35 4.59 -7.85 20.18
N THR A 36 4.79 -6.88 21.09
CA THR A 36 4.45 -5.47 20.85
C THR A 36 5.19 -4.95 19.62
N ARG A 37 6.51 -5.15 19.58
CA ARG A 37 7.35 -4.71 18.45
C ARG A 37 7.00 -5.40 17.13
N ILE A 38 6.59 -6.68 17.16
CA ILE A 38 6.12 -7.38 15.96
C ILE A 38 4.85 -6.70 15.42
N THR A 39 3.90 -6.42 16.30
CA THR A 39 2.62 -5.79 15.94
C THR A 39 2.84 -4.38 15.38
N GLU A 40 3.67 -3.58 16.05
CA GLU A 40 4.04 -2.23 15.60
C GLU A 40 4.74 -2.26 14.23
N PHE A 41 5.66 -3.21 14.04
CA PHE A 41 6.36 -3.37 12.76
C PHE A 41 5.39 -3.74 11.63
N GLN A 42 4.44 -4.64 11.87
CA GLN A 42 3.44 -5.02 10.87
C GLN A 42 2.57 -3.83 10.47
N GLN A 43 2.04 -3.08 11.43
CA GLN A 43 1.23 -1.89 11.16
C GLN A 43 2.03 -0.81 10.43
N SER A 44 3.28 -0.57 10.86
CA SER A 44 4.17 0.39 10.20
C SER A 44 4.51 -0.03 8.78
N ALA A 45 4.74 -1.33 8.53
CA ALA A 45 5.03 -1.85 7.21
C ALA A 45 3.85 -1.69 6.24
N GLU A 46 2.62 -1.99 6.68
CA GLU A 46 1.41 -1.78 5.89
C GLU A 46 1.21 -0.30 5.54
N SER A 47 1.35 0.59 6.53
CA SER A 47 1.27 2.03 6.32
C SER A 47 2.35 2.54 5.35
N THR A 48 3.61 2.17 5.58
CA THR A 48 4.74 2.57 4.72
C THR A 48 4.56 2.06 3.29
N PHE A 49 4.06 0.84 3.13
CA PHE A 49 3.76 0.28 1.81
C PHE A 49 2.68 1.08 1.09
N GLY A 50 1.56 1.39 1.76
CA GLY A 50 0.48 2.21 1.19
C GLY A 50 0.95 3.61 0.79
N VAL A 51 1.71 4.27 1.66
CA VAL A 51 2.32 5.58 1.37
C VAL A 51 3.24 5.48 0.16
N LYS A 52 4.11 4.46 0.11
CA LYS A 52 5.05 4.31 -0.99
C LYS A 52 4.36 4.01 -2.32
N GLN A 53 3.30 3.20 -2.27
CA GLN A 53 2.44 2.94 -3.42
C GLN A 53 1.87 4.27 -3.94
N GLN A 54 1.26 5.07 -3.06
CA GLN A 54 0.70 6.36 -3.43
C GLN A 54 1.76 7.33 -4.01
N GLU A 55 2.92 7.47 -3.36
CA GLU A 55 4.03 8.30 -3.85
C GLU A 55 4.47 7.94 -5.27
N LEU A 56 4.39 6.65 -5.64
CA LEU A 56 4.77 6.18 -6.97
C LEU A 56 3.65 6.36 -8.00
N TYR A 57 2.38 6.22 -7.60
CA TYR A 57 1.24 6.39 -8.49
C TYR A 57 0.87 7.85 -8.73
N ASP A 58 0.95 8.72 -7.71
CA ASP A 58 0.62 10.14 -7.80
C ASP A 58 1.30 10.86 -8.99
N PRO A 59 2.62 10.71 -9.25
CA PRO A 59 3.25 11.34 -10.40
C PRO A 59 2.78 10.73 -11.73
N LEU A 60 2.42 9.45 -11.77
CA LEU A 60 1.88 8.81 -12.97
C LEU A 60 0.47 9.35 -13.29
N ILE A 61 -0.38 9.47 -12.26
CA ILE A 61 -1.72 10.05 -12.37
C ILE A 61 -1.62 11.52 -12.81
N THR A 62 -0.68 12.27 -12.25
CA THR A 62 -0.44 13.67 -12.62
C THR A 62 -0.05 13.78 -14.08
N LYS A 63 0.93 13.00 -14.56
CA LYS A 63 1.32 12.96 -15.97
C LYS A 63 0.16 12.59 -16.89
N ALA A 64 -0.64 11.60 -16.50
CA ALA A 64 -1.81 11.21 -17.28
C ALA A 64 -2.84 12.34 -17.35
N ARG A 65 -3.13 13.03 -16.24
CA ARG A 65 -4.03 14.19 -16.21
C ARG A 65 -3.53 15.34 -17.06
N GLU A 66 -2.24 15.67 -16.99
CA GLU A 66 -1.64 16.72 -17.81
C GLU A 66 -1.76 16.39 -19.30
N ALA A 67 -1.51 15.13 -19.70
CA ALA A 67 -1.68 14.70 -21.08
C ALA A 67 -3.14 14.76 -21.53
N ILE A 68 -4.08 14.33 -20.68
CA ILE A 68 -5.53 14.43 -20.94
C ILE A 68 -5.93 15.90 -21.14
N THR A 69 -5.51 16.81 -20.25
CA THR A 69 -5.79 18.25 -20.38
C THR A 69 -5.23 18.83 -21.67
N ALA A 70 -3.97 18.50 -22.00
CA ALA A 70 -3.36 18.99 -23.23
C ALA A 70 -4.06 18.48 -24.50
N VAL A 71 -4.56 17.23 -24.49
CA VAL A 71 -5.37 16.69 -25.59
C VAL A 71 -6.73 17.37 -25.65
N ALA A 72 -7.36 17.64 -24.50
CA ALA A 72 -8.63 18.34 -24.42
C ALA A 72 -8.54 19.74 -25.04
N GLU A 73 -7.54 20.52 -24.64
CA GLU A 73 -7.30 21.88 -25.14
C GLU A 73 -6.98 21.89 -26.65
N ALA A 74 -6.13 20.95 -27.11
CA ALA A 74 -5.72 20.89 -28.51
C ALA A 74 -6.86 20.52 -29.47
N ASN A 75 -7.85 19.75 -29.00
CA ASN A 75 -8.96 19.25 -29.83
C ASN A 75 -10.31 19.90 -29.49
N GLY A 76 -10.33 20.84 -28.54
CA GLY A 76 -11.54 21.55 -28.15
C GLY A 76 -12.56 20.71 -27.36
N PHE A 77 -12.12 19.65 -26.68
CA PHE A 77 -13.02 18.84 -25.84
C PHE A 77 -13.38 19.59 -24.55
N THR A 78 -14.67 19.71 -24.28
CA THR A 78 -15.16 20.33 -23.03
C THR A 78 -15.19 19.35 -21.86
N TYR A 79 -15.39 18.06 -22.15
CA TYR A 79 -15.44 16.99 -21.16
C TYR A 79 -14.75 15.74 -21.69
N ILE A 80 -13.98 15.08 -20.83
CA ILE A 80 -13.44 13.74 -21.05
C ILE A 80 -13.95 12.87 -19.91
N LEU A 81 -14.59 11.75 -20.24
CA LEU A 81 -15.25 10.87 -19.28
C LEU A 81 -14.50 9.53 -19.23
N ASP A 82 -14.27 9.04 -18.01
CA ASP A 82 -13.76 7.69 -17.81
C ASP A 82 -14.90 6.66 -17.92
N VAL A 83 -14.92 5.91 -19.01
CA VAL A 83 -15.91 4.86 -19.27
C VAL A 83 -15.56 3.52 -18.64
N SER A 84 -14.34 3.37 -18.07
CA SER A 84 -13.87 2.11 -17.49
C SER A 84 -14.61 1.73 -16.19
N MET A 85 -15.17 2.71 -15.50
CA MET A 85 -15.88 2.51 -14.22
C MET A 85 -17.36 2.13 -14.38
N GLY A 86 -17.88 2.04 -15.61
CA GLY A 86 -19.29 1.70 -15.87
C GLY A 86 -20.30 2.75 -15.37
N THR A 87 -19.83 3.94 -14.98
CA THR A 87 -20.67 5.06 -14.51
C THR A 87 -21.32 5.83 -15.66
N VAL A 88 -20.74 5.74 -16.85
CA VAL A 88 -21.27 6.37 -18.07
C VAL A 88 -22.30 5.44 -18.70
N LEU A 89 -23.58 5.83 -18.65
CA LEU A 89 -24.69 4.99 -19.08
C LEU A 89 -24.75 4.77 -20.60
N TYR A 90 -24.21 5.70 -21.39
CA TYR A 90 -24.17 5.63 -22.85
C TYR A 90 -23.02 6.49 -23.39
N PHE A 91 -22.15 5.91 -24.22
CA PHE A 91 -20.98 6.59 -24.78
C PHE A 91 -20.57 6.12 -26.18
N ASP A 92 -21.36 5.26 -26.84
CA ASP A 92 -21.04 4.69 -28.15
C ASP A 92 -20.81 5.75 -29.25
N SER A 93 -21.40 6.94 -29.11
CA SER A 93 -21.21 8.08 -30.01
C SER A 93 -20.08 9.03 -29.59
N GLY A 94 -19.37 8.73 -28.52
CA GLY A 94 -18.25 9.53 -28.02
C GLY A 94 -16.96 9.25 -28.79
N GLU A 95 -16.06 10.22 -28.80
CA GLU A 95 -14.72 10.05 -29.36
C GLU A 95 -13.78 9.42 -28.32
N ASP A 96 -13.10 8.34 -28.70
CA ASP A 96 -12.06 7.74 -27.85
C ASP A 96 -10.77 8.55 -27.95
N VAL A 97 -10.46 9.28 -26.89
CA VAL A 97 -9.26 10.12 -26.77
C VAL A 97 -8.03 9.33 -26.30
N LEU A 98 -8.17 8.05 -25.91
CA LEU A 98 -7.07 7.24 -25.37
C LEU A 98 -5.87 7.14 -26.33
N PRO A 99 -6.05 6.96 -27.67
CA PRO A 99 -4.93 6.96 -28.61
C PRO A 99 -4.16 8.29 -28.63
N LEU A 100 -4.87 9.42 -28.56
CA LEU A 100 -4.27 10.76 -28.55
C LEU A 100 -3.48 11.01 -27.27
N VAL A 101 -4.02 10.58 -26.12
CA VAL A 101 -3.36 10.70 -24.83
C VAL A 101 -2.11 9.83 -24.76
N LYS A 102 -2.16 8.59 -25.29
CA LYS A 102 -0.97 7.72 -25.39
C LYS A 102 0.12 8.34 -26.24
N ALA A 103 -0.22 8.87 -27.41
CA ALA A 103 0.71 9.58 -28.27
C ALA A 103 1.35 10.79 -27.54
N LYS A 104 0.56 11.54 -26.75
CA LYS A 104 1.06 12.66 -25.94
C LYS A 104 2.02 12.23 -24.82
N LEU A 105 1.80 11.05 -24.25
CA LEU A 105 2.66 10.43 -23.23
C LEU A 105 3.87 9.69 -23.83
N GLY A 106 3.93 9.52 -25.15
CA GLY A 106 5.00 8.77 -25.84
C GLY A 106 4.88 7.26 -25.69
N LEU A 107 3.64 6.74 -25.60
CA LEU A 107 3.30 5.32 -25.44
C LEU A 107 2.65 4.73 -26.68
#